data_AF-A0A547PAG6-F1
#
_entry.id   AF-A0A547PAG6-F1
#
_cell.length_a   1.000
_cell.length_b   1.000
_cell.length_c   1.000
_cell.angle_alpha   90.00
_cell.angle_beta   90.00
_cell.angle_gamma   90.00
#
_symmetry.space_group_name_H-M   'P 1'
#
loop_
_entity.id
_entity.type
_entity.pdbx_description
1 polymer ?
#
loop_
_entity_poly.entity_id
_entity_poly.type
_entity_poly.pdbx_seq_one_letter_code
_entity_poly.pdbx_strand_id
1 'polypeptide(L)'
;MSKPTQLDCPSAPYQHPDAKLFGVVREEDGDTRVAYLEKDAQLPSDSNPEDLGVDPGHALRFSAPCANNGCGQWRDGGCGLGKAIIEQLKPVVDVAPACTLRATCRWFAENGTASCLRCPQITTRRRKSEAALPEPRGPVGPVGPVGPVGPNLPNRIPSPAHNPDGGATVHA
;
A
#
# COMPACT_ATOMS: atom_id res chain seq x y z
N MET A 1 0.07 41.82 -3.70
CA MET A 1 -0.40 40.51 -4.19
C MET A 1 -0.03 39.48 -3.14
N SER A 2 -1.01 38.85 -2.49
CA SER A 2 -0.76 37.84 -1.46
C SER A 2 -0.20 36.56 -2.10
N LYS A 3 0.81 35.95 -1.48
CA LYS A 3 1.38 34.66 -1.92
C LYS A 3 0.25 33.62 -1.97
N PRO A 4 0.15 32.79 -3.03
CA PRO A 4 -0.83 31.71 -3.04
C PRO A 4 -0.61 30.83 -1.81
N THR A 5 -1.69 30.55 -1.09
CA THR A 5 -1.63 29.71 0.11
C THR A 5 -1.24 28.31 -0.33
N GLN A 6 -0.10 27.83 0.16
CA GLN A 6 0.35 26.46 -0.08
C GLN A 6 -0.67 25.51 0.57
N LEU A 7 -1.23 24.61 -0.22
CA LEU A 7 -2.13 23.57 0.26
C LEU A 7 -1.37 22.27 0.46
N ASP A 8 -1.83 21.47 1.42
CA ASP A 8 -1.28 20.17 1.76
C ASP A 8 -2.08 19.04 1.12
N CYS A 9 -1.38 18.06 0.56
CA CYS A 9 -1.93 16.81 0.08
C CYS A 9 -2.26 15.90 1.28
N PRO A 10 -3.52 15.50 1.51
CA PRO A 10 -3.91 14.58 2.60
C PRO A 10 -3.60 13.10 2.31
N SER A 11 -2.87 12.83 1.24
CA SER A 11 -2.53 11.49 0.76
C SER A 11 -1.06 11.42 0.36
N ALA A 12 -0.22 12.22 1.03
CA ALA A 12 1.20 12.24 0.77
C ALA A 12 1.82 10.88 1.15
N PRO A 13 2.84 10.41 0.40
CA PRO A 13 3.64 9.28 0.81
C PRO A 13 4.42 9.63 2.09
N TYR A 14 4.62 8.65 2.97
CA TYR A 14 5.37 8.86 4.22
C TYR A 14 6.85 9.18 3.96
N GLN A 15 7.37 8.83 2.78
CA GLN A 15 8.74 9.15 2.33
C GLN A 15 8.94 10.64 2.01
N HIS A 16 7.87 11.44 1.95
CA HIS A 16 8.01 12.86 1.70
C HIS A 16 8.80 13.52 2.86
N PRO A 17 9.81 14.37 2.59
CA PRO A 17 10.63 14.97 3.66
C PRO A 17 9.80 15.79 4.67
N ASP A 18 8.78 16.48 4.18
CA ASP A 18 7.85 17.24 5.01
C ASP A 18 6.59 16.46 5.42
N ALA A 19 6.63 15.12 5.41
CA ALA A 19 5.50 14.30 5.80
C ALA A 19 5.12 14.53 7.27
N LYS A 20 3.84 14.81 7.52
CA LYS A 20 3.25 14.94 8.84
C LYS A 20 2.17 13.90 9.04
N LEU A 21 2.30 13.11 10.11
CA LEU A 21 1.28 12.17 10.54
C LEU A 21 0.07 12.95 11.07
N PHE A 22 -1.11 12.70 10.53
CA PHE A 22 -2.35 13.32 10.98
C PHE A 22 -3.47 12.30 11.29
N GLY A 23 -3.26 11.03 10.97
CA GLY A 23 -4.22 9.98 11.31
C GLY A 23 -3.62 8.58 11.35
N VAL A 24 -4.26 7.70 12.11
CA VAL A 24 -3.94 6.28 12.18
C VAL A 24 -5.14 5.49 11.67
N VAL A 25 -4.87 4.54 10.79
CA VAL A 25 -5.89 3.64 10.25
C VAL A 25 -6.14 2.53 11.26
N ARG A 26 -7.43 2.29 11.53
CA ARG A 26 -7.97 1.24 12.37
C ARG A 26 -8.87 0.38 11.50
N GLU A 27 -8.85 -0.90 11.77
CA GLU A 27 -9.83 -1.82 11.20
C GLU A 27 -10.69 -2.33 12.34
N GLU A 28 -12.00 -2.18 12.18
CA GLU A 28 -13.01 -2.58 13.16
C GLU A 28 -14.14 -3.25 12.40
N ASP A 29 -14.47 -4.50 12.75
CA ASP A 29 -15.51 -5.30 12.11
C ASP A 29 -15.43 -5.40 10.57
N GLY A 30 -14.21 -5.34 10.02
CA GLY A 30 -13.94 -5.39 8.58
C GLY A 30 -14.02 -4.03 7.87
N ASP A 31 -14.42 -2.97 8.58
CA ASP A 31 -14.43 -1.61 8.07
C ASP A 31 -13.16 -0.84 8.44
N THR A 32 -12.68 -0.03 7.49
CA THR A 32 -11.57 0.89 7.72
C THR A 32 -12.06 2.22 8.29
N ARG A 33 -11.51 2.61 9.44
CA ARG A 33 -11.69 3.93 10.07
C ARG A 33 -10.36 4.63 10.31
N VAL A 34 -10.30 5.93 10.08
CA VAL A 34 -9.17 6.78 10.47
C VAL A 34 -9.46 7.43 11.81
N ALA A 35 -8.61 7.17 12.79
CA ALA A 35 -8.51 7.95 14.02
C ALA A 35 -7.62 9.17 13.74
N TYR A 36 -8.17 10.38 13.89
CA TYR A 36 -7.45 11.63 13.63
C TYR A 36 -6.67 12.08 14.85
N LEU A 37 -5.47 12.59 14.65
CA LEU A 37 -4.67 13.16 15.72
C LEU A 37 -5.19 14.56 16.07
N GLU A 38 -5.14 14.93 17.35
CA GLU A 38 -5.47 16.29 17.80
C GLU A 38 -4.46 17.33 17.33
N LYS A 39 -3.22 16.90 17.09
CA LYS A 39 -2.12 17.70 16.55
C LYS A 39 -1.36 16.86 15.54
N ASP A 40 -1.07 17.45 14.39
CA ASP A 40 -0.19 16.84 13.41
C ASP A 40 1.21 16.65 14.02
N ALA A 41 1.80 15.49 13.77
CA ALA A 41 3.12 15.16 14.27
C ALA A 41 4.07 14.92 13.10
N GLN A 42 5.23 15.58 13.12
CA GLN A 42 6.33 15.17 12.26
C GLN A 42 7.03 14.00 12.93
N LEU A 43 7.31 12.95 12.14
CA LEU A 43 8.10 11.84 12.66
C LEU A 43 9.54 12.30 12.88
N PRO A 44 10.23 11.82 13.93
CA PRO A 44 11.65 12.11 14.13
C PRO A 44 12.47 11.79 12.88
N SER A 45 13.48 12.60 12.58
CA SER A 45 14.29 12.46 11.36
C SER A 45 15.06 11.15 11.27
N ASP A 46 15.32 10.51 12.42
CA ASP A 46 15.98 9.21 12.57
C ASP A 46 14.99 8.04 12.66
N SER A 47 13.69 8.30 12.65
CA SER A 47 12.68 7.25 12.69
C SER A 47 12.41 6.68 11.30
N ASN A 48 12.27 5.36 11.22
CA ASN A 48 11.79 4.67 10.04
C ASN A 48 10.40 4.08 10.34
N PRO A 49 9.32 4.57 9.71
CA PRO A 49 7.96 4.08 9.97
C PRO A 49 7.78 2.59 9.67
N GLU A 50 8.61 2.03 8.78
CA GLU A 50 8.59 0.60 8.46
C GLU A 50 8.99 -0.28 9.66
N ASP A 51 9.72 0.27 10.64
CA ASP A 51 10.14 -0.45 11.85
C ASP A 51 8.96 -0.76 12.78
N LEU A 52 7.77 -0.19 12.51
CA LEU A 52 6.54 -0.47 13.26
C LEU A 52 5.94 -1.86 12.96
N GLY A 53 6.51 -2.62 12.02
CA GLY A 53 6.02 -3.95 11.64
C GLY A 53 4.68 -3.92 10.89
N VAL A 54 4.30 -2.76 10.34
CA VAL A 54 3.10 -2.54 9.53
C VAL A 54 3.46 -1.74 8.29
N ASP A 55 2.72 -1.89 7.17
CA ASP A 55 2.90 -1.01 6.01
C ASP A 55 2.44 0.41 6.40
N PRO A 56 3.35 1.40 6.50
CA PRO A 56 2.99 2.74 6.95
C PRO A 56 2.04 3.44 5.99
N GLY A 57 2.11 3.13 4.69
CA GLY A 57 1.18 3.68 3.71
C GLY A 57 -0.24 3.13 3.85
N HIS A 58 -0.39 1.96 4.46
CA HIS A 58 -1.69 1.35 4.75
C HIS A 58 -2.20 1.74 6.15
N ALA A 59 -1.33 1.70 7.16
CA ALA A 59 -1.69 1.88 8.57
C ALA A 59 -1.69 3.34 9.05
N LEU A 60 -1.03 4.25 8.34
CA LEU A 60 -0.85 5.64 8.75
C LEU A 60 -1.25 6.62 7.63
N ARG A 61 -1.68 7.81 8.03
CA ARG A 61 -2.11 8.89 7.14
C ARG A 61 -1.18 10.08 7.27
N PHE A 62 -0.53 10.42 6.16
CA PHE A 62 0.44 11.51 6.09
C PHE A 62 -0.04 12.64 5.17
N SER A 63 0.25 13.86 5.60
CA SER A 63 0.10 15.07 4.80
C SER A 63 1.47 15.65 4.45
N ALA A 64 1.55 16.38 3.34
CA ALA A 64 2.74 17.12 2.94
C ALA A 64 2.36 18.21 1.92
N PRO A 65 3.22 19.19 1.64
CA PRO A 65 2.97 20.22 0.62
C PRO A 65 2.52 19.59 -0.71
N CYS A 66 1.43 20.10 -1.27
CA CYS A 66 0.90 19.57 -2.53
C CYS A 66 1.84 19.91 -3.70
N ALA A 67 2.25 18.88 -4.45
CA ALA A 67 3.09 19.04 -5.64
C ALA A 67 2.33 19.64 -6.85
N ASN A 68 1.01 19.88 -6.74
CA ASN A 68 0.16 20.40 -7.81
C ASN A 68 0.37 19.62 -9.12
N ASN A 69 0.70 20.32 -10.22
CA ASN A 69 1.00 19.72 -11.53
C ASN A 69 2.21 18.78 -11.55
N GLY A 70 3.05 18.76 -10.52
CA GLY A 70 4.11 17.77 -10.33
C GLY A 70 3.61 16.43 -9.77
N CYS A 71 2.34 16.33 -9.38
CA CYS A 71 1.73 15.09 -8.90
C CYS A 71 1.11 14.30 -10.06
N GLY A 72 1.38 12.99 -10.17
CA GLY A 72 0.75 12.12 -11.17
C GLY A 72 -0.77 11.95 -11.04
N GLN A 73 -1.37 12.44 -9.95
CA GLN A 73 -2.83 12.47 -9.78
C GLN A 73 -3.46 13.79 -10.24
N TRP A 74 -2.66 14.81 -10.56
CA TRP A 74 -3.13 16.11 -11.00
C TRP A 74 -3.67 16.04 -12.42
N ARG A 75 -4.90 16.51 -12.61
CA ARG A 75 -5.58 16.50 -13.90
C ARG A 75 -6.62 17.61 -13.94
N ASP A 76 -6.88 18.15 -15.12
CA ASP A 76 -7.92 19.18 -15.34
C ASP A 76 -7.81 20.40 -14.41
N GLY A 77 -6.59 20.80 -14.05
CA GLY A 77 -6.34 21.96 -13.19
C GLY A 77 -6.56 21.74 -11.69
N GLY A 78 -6.77 20.50 -11.22
CA GLY A 78 -6.97 20.19 -9.81
C GLY A 78 -6.51 18.79 -9.38
N CYS A 79 -6.81 18.44 -8.13
CA CYS A 79 -6.49 17.13 -7.58
C CYS A 79 -7.49 16.07 -8.07
N GLY A 80 -7.10 15.29 -9.08
CA GLY A 80 -7.93 14.22 -9.61
C GLY A 80 -8.25 13.11 -8.60
N LEU A 81 -7.36 12.86 -7.63
CA LEU A 81 -7.63 11.89 -6.56
C LEU A 81 -8.72 12.37 -5.60
N GLY A 82 -8.71 13.66 -5.23
CA GLY A 82 -9.74 14.26 -4.37
C GLY A 82 -11.13 14.23 -5.02
N LYS A 83 -11.19 14.42 -6.34
CA LYS A 83 -12.41 14.25 -7.14
C LYS A 83 -12.85 12.78 -7.19
N ALA A 84 -11.93 11.86 -7.50
CA ALA A 84 -12.22 10.44 -7.63
C ALA A 84 -12.83 9.84 -6.35
N ILE A 85 -12.37 10.23 -5.16
CA ILE A 85 -12.96 9.71 -3.91
C ILE A 85 -14.43 10.10 -3.74
N ILE A 86 -14.85 11.26 -4.25
CA ILE A 86 -16.24 11.71 -4.15
C ILE A 86 -17.12 10.91 -5.11
N GLU A 87 -16.62 10.68 -6.31
CA GLU A 87 -17.32 9.98 -7.39
C GLU A 87 -17.45 8.48 -7.12
N GLN A 88 -16.43 7.87 -6.52
CA GLN A 88 -16.33 6.41 -6.40
C GLN A 88 -16.73 5.87 -5.04
N LEU A 89 -16.70 6.70 -3.99
CA LEU A 89 -16.95 6.24 -2.62
C LEU A 89 -18.20 6.90 -2.04
N LYS A 90 -18.98 6.08 -1.34
CA LYS A 90 -20.09 6.56 -0.51
C LYS A 90 -19.53 7.26 0.73
N PRO A 91 -20.20 8.31 1.26
CA PRO A 91 -19.92 8.80 2.60
C PRO A 91 -19.96 7.65 3.61
N VAL A 92 -19.08 7.70 4.60
CA VAL A 92 -19.06 6.72 5.68
C VAL A 92 -19.36 7.36 7.04
N VAL A 93 -19.48 8.68 7.09
CA VAL A 93 -19.90 9.43 8.27
C VAL A 93 -20.86 10.53 7.82
N ASP A 94 -21.78 10.93 8.69
CA ASP A 94 -22.73 12.01 8.42
C ASP A 94 -22.14 13.39 8.74
N VAL A 95 -21.17 13.43 9.65
CA VAL A 95 -20.48 14.65 10.09
C VAL A 95 -19.00 14.54 9.81
N ALA A 96 -18.41 15.61 9.27
CA ALA A 96 -16.98 15.65 9.00
C ALA A 96 -16.17 15.57 10.31
N PRO A 97 -15.14 14.70 10.37
CA PRO A 97 -14.33 14.54 11.58
C PRO A 97 -13.54 15.81 11.89
N ALA A 98 -13.20 16.03 13.16
CA ALA A 98 -12.22 17.04 13.54
C ALA A 98 -10.87 16.67 12.91
N CYS A 99 -10.45 17.43 11.90
CA CYS A 99 -9.26 17.18 11.11
C CYS A 99 -8.44 18.46 11.10
N THR A 100 -7.31 18.41 11.77
CA THR A 100 -6.29 19.47 11.89
C THR A 100 -5.86 20.03 10.53
N LEU A 101 -5.77 19.16 9.52
CA LEU A 101 -5.38 19.53 8.17
C LEU A 101 -6.43 20.37 7.42
N ARG A 102 -7.67 20.46 7.90
CA ARG A 102 -8.80 21.01 7.12
C ARG A 102 -8.52 22.41 6.56
N ALA A 103 -7.86 23.27 7.32
CA ALA A 103 -7.55 24.64 6.91
C ALA A 103 -6.56 24.73 5.73
N THR A 104 -5.69 23.72 5.55
CA THR A 104 -4.69 23.67 4.46
C THR A 104 -4.93 22.51 3.49
N CYS A 105 -5.95 21.68 3.70
CA CYS A 105 -6.17 20.46 2.94
C CYS A 105 -6.59 20.76 1.50
N ARG A 106 -5.81 20.27 0.53
CA ARG A 106 -6.10 20.33 -0.91
C ARG A 106 -7.49 19.77 -1.27
N TRP A 107 -7.86 18.61 -0.73
CA TRP A 107 -9.15 17.99 -1.03
C TRP A 107 -10.33 18.81 -0.51
N PHE A 108 -10.21 19.37 0.70
CA PHE A 108 -11.24 20.23 1.28
C PHE A 108 -11.32 21.58 0.55
N ALA A 109 -10.18 22.18 0.19
CA ALA A 109 -10.16 23.45 -0.54
C ALA A 109 -10.87 23.33 -1.91
N GLU A 110 -10.73 22.19 -2.58
CA GLU A 110 -11.32 21.98 -3.91
C GLU A 110 -12.75 21.42 -3.88
N ASN A 111 -13.10 20.64 -2.86
CA ASN A 111 -14.36 19.88 -2.87
C ASN A 111 -15.20 20.03 -1.58
N GLY A 112 -14.73 20.83 -0.64
CA GLY A 112 -15.39 21.08 0.64
C GLY A 112 -15.63 19.82 1.47
N THR A 113 -16.73 19.84 2.22
CA THR A 113 -17.12 18.77 3.14
C THR A 113 -17.39 17.44 2.42
N ALA A 114 -17.70 17.44 1.13
CA ALA A 114 -17.97 16.23 0.36
C ALA A 114 -16.79 15.23 0.44
N SER A 115 -15.54 15.70 0.31
CA SER A 115 -14.36 14.85 0.53
C SER A 115 -14.26 14.40 1.98
N CYS A 116 -14.50 15.30 2.94
CA CYS A 116 -14.32 15.00 4.36
C CYS A 116 -15.20 13.85 4.87
N LEU A 117 -16.42 13.69 4.35
CA LEU A 117 -17.32 12.59 4.74
C LEU A 117 -16.83 11.20 4.28
N ARG A 118 -15.82 11.16 3.40
CA ARG A 118 -15.17 9.93 2.90
C ARG A 118 -13.77 9.74 3.44
N CYS A 119 -13.11 10.79 3.94
CA CYS A 119 -11.77 10.69 4.50
C CYS A 119 -11.57 9.57 5.56
N PRO A 120 -12.57 9.22 6.42
CA PRO A 120 -12.40 8.18 7.42
C PRO A 120 -12.14 6.77 6.88
N GLN A 121 -12.41 6.48 5.61
CA GLN A 121 -12.18 5.15 5.00
C GLN A 121 -10.97 5.13 4.05
N ILE A 122 -10.22 6.24 3.96
CA ILE A 122 -9.12 6.35 3.00
C ILE A 122 -7.82 5.87 3.65
N THR A 123 -7.14 4.96 2.98
CA THR A 123 -5.73 4.61 3.21
C THR A 123 -4.88 5.13 2.06
N THR A 124 -3.61 5.48 2.30
CA THR A 124 -2.72 5.98 1.22
C THR A 124 -2.31 4.83 0.28
N ARG A 125 -2.16 3.63 0.82
CA ARG A 125 -1.96 2.38 0.07
C ARG A 125 -3.00 1.36 0.48
N ARG A 126 -3.39 0.51 -0.47
CA ARG A 126 -4.17 -0.69 -0.16
C ARG A 126 -3.31 -1.62 0.69
N ARG A 127 -3.95 -2.39 1.60
CA ARG A 127 -3.24 -3.46 2.30
C ARG A 127 -2.60 -4.36 1.27
N LYS A 128 -1.32 -4.68 1.43
CA LYS A 128 -0.73 -5.78 0.68
C LYS A 128 -1.47 -7.05 1.11
N SER A 129 -2.03 -7.82 0.17
CA SER A 129 -2.60 -9.11 0.53
C SER A 129 -1.50 -9.94 1.17
N GLU A 130 -1.70 -10.36 2.42
CA GLU A 130 -0.83 -11.36 3.02
C GLU A 130 -0.88 -12.57 2.10
N ALA A 131 0.25 -12.95 1.48
CA ALA A 131 0.33 -14.29 0.94
C ALA A 131 0.02 -15.21 2.11
N ALA A 132 -1.08 -15.98 2.02
CA ALA A 132 -1.59 -16.79 3.10
C ALA A 132 -0.42 -17.43 3.85
N LEU A 133 -0.27 -17.09 5.13
CA LEU A 133 0.66 -17.81 5.99
C LEU A 133 0.38 -19.30 5.75
N PRO A 134 1.38 -20.10 5.31
CA PRO A 134 1.14 -21.50 5.09
C PRO A 134 0.59 -22.06 6.40
N GLU A 135 -0.56 -22.74 6.32
CA GLU A 135 -1.15 -23.35 7.50
C GLU A 135 -0.07 -24.18 8.20
N PRO A 136 0.04 -24.11 9.55
CA PRO A 136 0.93 -24.99 10.27
C PRO A 136 0.56 -26.42 9.86
N ARG A 137 1.51 -27.11 9.20
CA ARG A 137 1.33 -28.51 8.82
C ARG A 137 0.86 -29.24 10.07
N GLY A 138 -0.35 -29.79 10.00
CA GLY A 138 -0.91 -30.60 11.07
C GLY A 138 0.07 -31.70 11.48
N PRO A 139 -0.10 -32.31 12.67
CA PRO A 139 0.80 -33.35 13.14
C PRO A 139 1.01 -34.38 12.03
N VAL A 140 2.27 -34.63 11.70
CA VAL A 140 2.65 -35.72 10.79
C VAL A 140 2.03 -36.99 11.36
N GLY A 141 1.06 -37.55 10.64
CA GLY A 141 0.46 -38.83 10.98
C GLY A 141 1.54 -39.91 11.10
N PRO A 142 1.27 -41.02 11.79
CA PRO A 142 2.26 -42.05 11.98
C PRO A 142 2.80 -42.54 10.63
N VAL A 143 4.12 -42.54 10.50
CA VAL A 143 4.82 -43.21 9.40
C VAL A 143 4.36 -44.66 9.38
N GLY A 144 3.62 -45.04 8.33
CA GLY A 144 3.24 -46.43 8.10
C GLY A 144 4.48 -47.31 7.95
N PRO A 145 4.34 -48.63 8.15
CA PRO A 145 5.47 -49.54 8.09
C PRO A 145 6.11 -49.49 6.69
N VAL A 146 7.42 -49.27 6.66
CA VAL A 146 8.26 -49.46 5.48
C VAL A 146 8.07 -50.89 4.99
N GLY A 147 7.44 -51.03 3.82
CA GLY A 147 7.32 -52.31 3.13
C GLY A 147 8.69 -52.89 2.79
N PRO A 148 8.81 -54.21 2.61
CA PRO A 148 10.10 -54.85 2.38
C PRO A 148 10.73 -54.32 1.08
N VAL A 149 12.01 -53.96 1.20
CA VAL A 149 12.86 -53.59 0.07
C VAL A 149 12.97 -54.81 -0.84
N GLY A 150 12.29 -54.76 -1.99
CA GLY A 150 12.42 -55.78 -3.03
C GLY A 150 13.86 -55.85 -3.56
N PRO A 151 14.33 -57.02 -4.02
CA PRO A 151 15.72 -57.19 -4.43
C PRO A 151 16.04 -56.30 -5.63
N ASN A 152 17.11 -55.53 -5.47
CA ASN A 152 17.76 -54.73 -6.50
C ASN A 152 18.06 -55.60 -7.73
N LEU A 153 17.48 -55.26 -8.88
CA LEU A 153 17.92 -55.77 -10.18
C LEU A 153 18.81 -54.70 -10.83
N PRO A 154 20.12 -54.95 -11.08
CA PRO A 154 20.94 -54.00 -11.78
C PRO A 154 20.89 -54.28 -13.29
N ASN A 155 20.53 -53.27 -14.09
CA ASN A 155 20.99 -53.03 -15.46
C ASN A 155 20.15 -51.90 -16.09
N ARG A 156 20.63 -51.08 -17.01
CA ARG A 156 21.82 -51.10 -17.87
C ARG A 156 22.01 -49.65 -18.33
N ILE A 157 23.23 -49.16 -18.34
CA ILE A 157 23.60 -47.89 -18.98
C ILE A 157 23.44 -48.05 -20.50
N PRO A 158 22.73 -47.17 -21.22
CA PRO A 158 22.93 -47.00 -22.65
C PRO A 158 24.03 -45.94 -22.89
N SER A 159 25.05 -46.32 -23.65
CA SER A 159 26.09 -45.41 -24.18
C SER A 159 25.49 -44.26 -25.01
N PRO A 160 26.15 -43.10 -25.09
CA PRO A 160 25.73 -42.00 -25.94
C PRO A 160 26.15 -42.26 -27.40
N ALA A 161 25.19 -42.18 -28.32
CA ALA A 161 25.48 -42.06 -29.74
C ALA A 161 25.91 -40.62 -30.05
N HIS A 162 27.14 -40.47 -30.58
CA HIS A 162 27.52 -39.39 -31.50
C HIS A 162 26.51 -39.40 -32.69
N ASN A 163 26.17 -38.31 -33.38
CA ASN A 163 27.05 -37.40 -34.13
C ASN A 163 26.16 -36.32 -34.84
N PRO A 164 26.64 -35.53 -35.83
CA PRO A 164 26.91 -34.10 -35.75
C PRO A 164 26.01 -33.24 -36.66
N ASP A 165 26.39 -31.98 -36.82
CA ASP A 165 25.99 -31.03 -37.87
C ASP A 165 24.66 -30.28 -37.74
N GLY A 166 24.79 -28.96 -37.73
CA GLY A 166 23.66 -28.03 -37.84
C GLY A 166 24.04 -26.60 -37.42
N GLY A 167 25.08 -26.04 -38.03
CA GLY A 167 25.41 -24.63 -37.84
C GLY A 167 24.36 -23.70 -38.41
N ALA A 168 24.12 -22.58 -37.73
CA ALA A 168 23.78 -21.31 -38.37
C ALA A 168 24.18 -20.17 -37.43
N THR A 169 25.06 -19.34 -37.95
CA THR A 169 25.73 -18.21 -37.34
C THR A 169 24.83 -17.00 -37.11
N VAL A 170 25.30 -16.18 -36.18
CA VAL A 170 24.84 -14.88 -35.70
C VAL A 170 25.12 -13.70 -36.66
N HIS A 171 24.38 -12.61 -36.41
CA HIS A 171 24.62 -11.19 -36.76
C HIS A 171 24.27 -10.73 -38.19
N ALA A 172 23.34 -9.79 -38.33
CA ALA A 172 23.53 -8.35 -38.12
C ALA A 172 22.16 -7.66 -37.94
#